data_AF-A0A7J9EDC0-F1
#
_entry.id   AF-A0A7J9EDC0-F1
#
_cell.length_a   1.000
_cell.length_b   1.000
_cell.length_c   1.000
_cell.angle_alpha   90.00
_cell.angle_beta   90.00
_cell.angle_gamma   90.00
#
_symmetry.space_group_name_H-M   'P 1'
#
loop_
_entity.id
_entity.type
_entity.pdbx_description
1 polymer ?
#
loop_
_entity_poly.entity_id
_entity_poly.type
_entity_poly.pdbx_seq_one_letter_code
_entity_poly.pdbx_strand_id
1 'polypeptide(L)'
;MNCFSCCTSEETLTKRSLQKSIKEYHDTRVLASFANISFNSDNSKKRLIGQEITKGGKGNVIFRYREICTATNNFNPRNQIGEGGFGRVYKGLIENSNKVVAVKQLDKNGYQGNREFLVELLMLVLLKHPNLVELVGYCIEGDQRILVYEYMANGSLEDHLIDLPPNKMPLDWNTRIKIAVGAAKGLEYMHEIANPQVIYRDFKTSNILLDQDFNPKLSDFGLAKVSPSGDNSHVFTSVIGTYGYCAPEYIQIGQLSTKSDVYSFGVVFLELITGRRAVDNSRPPRERNLVSWVSIECFNLEVRSFLLISLEF
;
A
#
# COMPACT_ATOMS: atom_id res chain seq x y z
N MET A 1 11.17 -10.63 -59.29
CA MET A 1 10.55 -9.48 -58.63
C MET A 1 9.79 -9.99 -57.42
N ASN A 2 9.96 -9.29 -56.30
CA ASN A 2 9.64 -9.70 -54.93
C ASN A 2 8.14 -9.86 -54.66
N CYS A 3 7.75 -10.90 -53.94
CA CYS A 3 6.52 -10.95 -53.14
C CYS A 3 6.82 -11.59 -51.79
N PHE A 4 7.33 -10.82 -50.83
CA PHE A 4 7.27 -11.15 -49.41
C PHE A 4 7.10 -9.87 -48.60
N SER A 5 5.98 -9.78 -47.89
CA SER A 5 5.80 -9.16 -46.56
C SER A 5 4.38 -8.59 -46.47
N CYS A 6 3.57 -9.11 -45.54
CA CYS A 6 2.76 -8.35 -44.56
C CYS A 6 1.68 -9.26 -43.91
N CYS A 7 2.06 -10.21 -43.03
CA CYS A 7 1.08 -10.96 -42.21
C CYS A 7 1.54 -11.30 -40.77
N THR A 8 2.68 -10.79 -40.28
CA THR A 8 3.24 -11.23 -38.98
C THR A 8 2.95 -10.30 -37.78
N SER A 9 2.25 -9.18 -37.99
CA SER A 9 1.92 -8.21 -36.94
C SER A 9 0.59 -8.47 -36.22
N GLU A 10 -0.43 -9.01 -36.88
CA GLU A 10 -1.76 -9.19 -36.29
C GLU A 10 -1.86 -10.40 -35.34
N GLU A 11 -1.21 -11.52 -35.65
CA GLU A 11 -1.21 -12.71 -34.78
C GLU A 11 -0.45 -12.49 -33.45
N THR A 12 0.60 -11.67 -33.46
CA THR A 12 1.38 -11.38 -32.27
C THR A 12 0.67 -10.38 -31.35
N LEU A 13 -0.06 -9.42 -31.92
CA LEU A 13 -0.91 -8.48 -31.17
C LEU A 13 -2.14 -9.18 -30.58
N THR A 14 -2.79 -10.07 -31.33
CA THR A 14 -3.95 -10.83 -30.84
C THR A 14 -3.57 -11.87 -29.78
N LYS A 15 -2.43 -12.56 -29.90
CA LYS A 15 -1.94 -13.48 -28.85
C LYS A 15 -1.57 -12.74 -27.56
N ARG A 16 -0.95 -11.55 -27.65
CA ARG A 16 -0.67 -10.70 -26.48
C ARG A 16 -1.96 -10.18 -25.84
N SER A 17 -2.92 -9.78 -26.66
CA SER A 17 -4.24 -9.34 -26.20
C SER A 17 -5.00 -10.46 -25.48
N LEU A 18 -5.06 -11.66 -26.06
CA LEU A 18 -5.69 -12.83 -25.42
C LEU A 18 -4.98 -13.23 -24.12
N GLN A 19 -3.64 -13.24 -24.10
CA GLN A 19 -2.88 -13.55 -22.87
C GLN A 19 -3.13 -12.52 -21.78
N LYS A 20 -3.24 -11.23 -22.15
CA LYS A 20 -3.61 -10.16 -21.22
C LYS A 20 -5.02 -10.39 -20.66
N SER A 21 -6.00 -10.68 -21.52
CA SER A 21 -7.38 -10.96 -21.10
C SER A 21 -7.53 -12.24 -20.27
N ILE A 22 -6.76 -13.29 -20.56
CA ILE A 22 -6.76 -14.54 -19.76
C ILE A 22 -6.14 -14.27 -18.37
N LYS A 23 -5.06 -13.50 -18.30
CA LYS A 23 -4.45 -13.10 -17.03
C LYS A 23 -5.41 -12.25 -16.21
N GLU A 24 -6.02 -11.25 -16.83
CA GLU A 24 -6.99 -10.35 -16.22
C GLU A 24 -8.25 -11.09 -15.72
N TYR A 25 -8.77 -12.05 -16.50
CA TYR A 25 -9.87 -12.93 -16.10
C TYR A 25 -9.48 -13.82 -14.91
N HIS A 26 -8.25 -14.35 -14.89
CA HIS A 26 -7.77 -15.18 -13.79
C HIS A 26 -7.60 -14.35 -12.51
N ASP A 27 -6.97 -13.18 -12.59
CA ASP A 27 -6.74 -12.27 -11.45
C ASP A 27 -8.07 -11.80 -10.85
N THR A 28 -9.06 -11.49 -11.70
CA THR A 28 -10.44 -11.15 -11.30
C THR A 28 -11.11 -12.31 -10.54
N ARG A 29 -11.00 -13.55 -11.04
CA ARG A 29 -11.61 -14.72 -10.40
C ARG A 29 -10.95 -15.05 -9.05
N VAL A 30 -9.64 -14.88 -8.97
CA VAL A 30 -8.87 -15.06 -7.74
C VAL A 30 -9.41 -14.08 -6.70
N LEU A 31 -9.31 -12.78 -6.96
CA LEU A 31 -9.78 -11.78 -6.01
C LEU A 31 -11.29 -11.86 -5.67
N ALA A 32 -12.16 -12.22 -6.61
CA ALA A 32 -13.59 -12.45 -6.31
C ALA A 32 -13.81 -13.62 -5.34
N SER A 33 -12.97 -14.66 -5.40
CA SER A 33 -12.95 -15.73 -4.40
C SER A 33 -12.44 -15.25 -3.03
N PHE A 34 -11.64 -14.18 -3.01
CA PHE A 34 -11.16 -13.52 -1.79
C PHE A 34 -12.13 -12.49 -1.20
N ALA A 35 -12.97 -11.85 -2.04
CA ALA A 35 -14.01 -10.90 -1.62
C ALA A 35 -15.03 -11.54 -0.66
N ASN A 36 -15.31 -12.84 -0.84
CA ASN A 36 -16.20 -13.64 0.02
C ASN A 36 -15.52 -14.21 1.26
N ILE A 37 -14.26 -13.86 1.55
CA ILE A 37 -13.55 -14.39 2.72
C ILE A 37 -13.96 -13.61 3.97
N SER A 38 -14.96 -14.17 4.65
CA SER A 38 -14.98 -14.11 6.11
C SER A 38 -13.85 -15.00 6.63
N PHE A 39 -12.85 -14.39 7.29
CA PHE A 39 -11.69 -15.08 7.88
C PHE A 39 -12.07 -15.85 9.15
N ASN A 40 -13.08 -16.72 9.09
CA ASN A 40 -13.35 -17.71 10.13
C ASN A 40 -12.80 -19.09 9.69
N SER A 41 -11.66 -19.42 10.32
CA SER A 41 -11.11 -20.74 10.71
C SER A 41 -11.24 -21.99 9.82
N ASP A 42 -11.16 -21.90 8.48
CA ASP A 42 -11.22 -23.12 7.64
C ASP A 42 -9.88 -23.49 6.98
N ASN A 43 -9.36 -24.68 7.31
CA ASN A 43 -8.09 -25.22 6.78
C ASN A 43 -8.13 -25.48 5.26
N SER A 44 -9.31 -25.72 4.70
CA SER A 44 -9.55 -25.84 3.26
C SER A 44 -9.24 -24.54 2.50
N LYS A 45 -9.46 -23.38 3.14
CA LYS A 45 -9.28 -22.05 2.55
C LYS A 45 -7.81 -21.65 2.49
N LYS A 46 -7.01 -21.95 3.54
CA LYS A 46 -5.54 -21.79 3.52
C LYS A 46 -4.87 -22.51 2.33
N ARG A 47 -5.41 -23.69 1.95
CA ARG A 47 -4.92 -24.46 0.81
C ARG A 47 -5.21 -23.77 -0.53
N LEU A 48 -6.35 -23.09 -0.67
CA LEU A 48 -6.66 -22.26 -1.84
C LEU A 48 -5.72 -21.06 -1.95
N ILE A 49 -5.47 -20.35 -0.85
CA ILE A 49 -4.51 -19.23 -0.81
C ILE A 49 -3.11 -19.73 -1.20
N GLY A 50 -2.66 -20.86 -0.65
CA GLY A 50 -1.38 -21.47 -1.02
C GLY A 50 -1.30 -21.84 -2.51
N GLN A 51 -2.37 -22.39 -3.08
CA GLN A 51 -2.43 -22.75 -4.51
C GLN A 51 -2.42 -21.53 -5.43
N GLU A 52 -3.06 -20.43 -5.03
CA GLU A 52 -3.11 -19.21 -5.84
C GLU A 52 -1.87 -18.32 -5.67
N ILE A 53 -1.23 -18.28 -4.50
CA ILE A 53 0.11 -17.70 -4.34
C ILE A 53 1.10 -18.40 -5.30
N THR A 54 1.03 -19.73 -5.43
CA THR A 54 1.87 -20.47 -6.38
C THR A 54 1.53 -20.25 -7.86
N LYS A 55 0.31 -19.80 -8.19
CA LYS A 55 -0.14 -19.58 -9.60
C LYS A 55 -0.01 -18.12 -10.05
N GLY A 56 -0.36 -17.16 -9.19
CA GLY A 56 -0.25 -15.72 -9.39
C GLY A 56 1.16 -15.18 -9.09
N GLY A 57 1.93 -15.86 -8.24
CA GLY A 57 3.32 -15.55 -7.94
C GLY A 57 4.32 -15.92 -9.04
N LYS A 58 3.91 -15.99 -10.31
CA LYS A 58 4.83 -16.18 -11.46
C LYS A 58 5.80 -14.98 -11.54
N GLY A 59 6.85 -15.02 -10.73
CA GLY A 59 7.87 -13.98 -10.59
C GLY A 59 8.38 -13.76 -9.16
N ASN A 60 7.60 -14.10 -8.12
CA ASN A 60 8.01 -13.86 -6.73
C ASN A 60 8.80 -15.06 -6.17
N VAL A 61 9.90 -14.79 -5.48
CA VAL A 61 10.81 -15.83 -4.96
C VAL A 61 10.31 -16.33 -3.60
N ILE A 62 10.26 -17.65 -3.42
CA ILE A 62 10.06 -18.27 -2.10
C ILE A 62 11.42 -18.46 -1.46
N PHE A 63 11.68 -17.73 -0.37
CA PHE A 63 12.93 -17.82 0.38
C PHE A 63 12.81 -18.82 1.53
N ARG A 64 13.88 -19.58 1.78
CA ARG A 64 14.07 -20.28 3.06
C ARG A 64 14.47 -19.30 4.14
N TYR A 65 14.12 -19.59 5.38
CA TYR A 65 14.43 -18.74 6.52
C TYR A 65 15.94 -18.49 6.65
N ARG A 66 16.76 -19.52 6.40
CA ARG A 66 18.23 -19.39 6.40
C ARG A 66 18.75 -18.34 5.40
N GLU A 67 18.11 -18.21 4.24
CA GLU A 67 18.54 -17.26 3.21
C GLU A 67 18.25 -15.83 3.65
N ILE A 68 17.11 -15.62 4.32
CA ILE A 68 16.77 -14.33 4.93
C ILE A 68 17.72 -14.00 6.09
N CYS A 69 18.07 -14.99 6.92
CA CYS A 69 19.06 -14.80 7.97
C CYS A 69 20.40 -14.36 7.40
N THR A 70 20.92 -15.02 6.35
CA THR A 70 22.15 -14.59 5.67
C THR A 70 22.00 -13.16 5.14
N ALA A 71 20.92 -12.88 4.41
CA ALA A 71 20.70 -11.57 3.79
C ALA A 71 20.63 -10.40 4.79
N THR A 72 20.15 -10.65 6.00
CA THR A 72 19.96 -9.64 7.06
C THR A 72 21.06 -9.65 8.12
N ASN A 73 22.07 -10.52 7.99
CA ASN A 73 23.07 -10.82 9.02
C ASN A 73 22.42 -11.22 10.36
N ASN A 74 21.53 -12.21 10.30
CA ASN A 74 20.69 -12.71 11.39
C ASN A 74 19.82 -11.62 12.05
N PHE A 75 19.12 -10.82 11.23
CA PHE A 75 18.29 -9.71 11.70
C PHE A 75 19.07 -8.75 12.61
N ASN A 76 20.30 -8.40 12.21
CA ASN A 76 21.15 -7.53 13.00
C ASN A 76 20.43 -6.20 13.30
N PRO A 77 20.37 -5.72 14.56
CA PRO A 77 19.73 -4.46 14.89
C PRO A 77 20.29 -3.25 14.12
N ARG A 78 21.56 -3.29 13.68
CA ARG A 78 22.16 -2.25 12.83
C ARG A 78 21.54 -2.16 11.44
N ASN A 79 20.89 -3.23 10.99
CA ASN A 79 20.18 -3.28 9.72
C ASN A 79 18.70 -2.94 9.88
N GLN A 80 18.19 -2.72 11.09
CA GLN A 80 16.80 -2.34 11.30
C GLN A 80 16.56 -0.93 10.73
N ILE A 81 15.57 -0.82 9.85
CA ILE A 81 15.21 0.43 9.16
C ILE A 81 13.80 0.89 9.49
N GLY A 82 13.02 0.10 10.23
CA GLY A 82 11.68 0.47 10.68
C GLY A 82 11.11 -0.51 11.68
N GLU A 83 10.17 -0.05 12.51
CA GLU A 83 9.39 -0.85 13.45
C GLU A 83 8.03 -0.19 13.65
N GLY A 84 6.97 -0.99 13.69
CA GLY A 84 5.61 -0.53 13.91
C GLY A 84 4.69 -1.67 14.33
N GLY A 85 3.37 -1.43 14.35
CA GLY A 85 2.38 -2.45 14.75
C GLY A 85 2.40 -3.73 13.92
N PHE A 86 3.03 -3.70 12.74
CA PHE A 86 3.12 -4.79 11.78
C PHE A 86 4.48 -5.54 11.84
N GLY A 87 5.31 -5.25 12.85
CA GLY A 87 6.61 -5.89 13.06
C GLY A 87 7.80 -5.02 12.66
N ARG A 88 8.95 -5.68 12.50
CA ARG A 88 10.26 -5.03 12.26
C ARG A 88 10.69 -5.17 10.81
N VAL A 89 11.31 -4.12 10.28
CA VAL A 89 11.84 -4.08 8.92
C VAL A 89 13.35 -3.96 8.96
N TYR A 90 14.03 -4.82 8.22
CA TYR A 90 15.49 -4.85 8.12
C TYR A 90 15.94 -4.64 6.69
N LYS A 91 17.02 -3.89 6.48
CA LYS A 91 17.75 -3.87 5.21
C LYS A 91 18.50 -5.19 5.04
N GLY A 92 18.41 -5.78 3.86
CA GLY A 92 19.13 -7.00 3.52
C GLY A 92 19.76 -6.96 2.14
N LEU A 93 20.67 -7.90 1.88
CA LEU A 93 21.31 -8.12 0.59
C LEU A 93 21.10 -9.57 0.16
N ILE A 94 20.39 -9.79 -0.94
CA ILE A 94 20.24 -11.12 -1.53
C ILE A 94 21.51 -11.44 -2.33
N GLU A 95 22.41 -12.26 -1.78
CA GLU A 95 23.75 -12.54 -2.33
C GLU A 95 23.71 -13.03 -3.79
N ASN A 96 22.81 -13.96 -4.12
CA ASN A 96 22.73 -14.56 -5.46
C ASN A 96 22.43 -13.55 -6.58
N SER A 97 21.79 -12.42 -6.26
CA SER A 97 21.40 -11.39 -7.24
C SER A 97 22.01 -10.03 -6.96
N ASN A 98 22.81 -9.90 -5.89
CA ASN A 98 23.34 -8.63 -5.37
C ASN A 98 22.24 -7.55 -5.18
N LYS A 99 21.01 -7.97 -4.88
CA LYS A 99 19.85 -7.07 -4.77
C LYS A 99 19.66 -6.63 -3.32
N VAL A 100 19.64 -5.32 -3.09
CA VAL A 100 19.28 -4.74 -1.79
C VAL A 100 17.76 -4.80 -1.61
N VAL A 101 17.31 -5.24 -0.44
CA VAL A 101 15.89 -5.48 -0.14
C VAL A 101 15.52 -4.93 1.24
N ALA A 102 14.22 -4.73 1.45
CA ALA A 102 13.64 -4.53 2.77
C ALA A 102 12.95 -5.83 3.21
N VAL A 103 13.24 -6.31 4.42
CA VAL A 103 12.76 -7.57 4.99
C VAL A 103 11.86 -7.26 6.18
N LYS A 104 10.54 -7.35 6.01
CA LYS A 104 9.56 -7.18 7.09
C LYS A 104 9.33 -8.52 7.76
N GLN A 105 9.76 -8.64 9.00
CA GLN A 105 9.44 -9.77 9.87
C GLN A 105 8.25 -9.37 10.73
N LEU A 106 7.12 -10.04 10.55
CA LEU A 106 5.93 -9.78 11.36
C LEU A 106 6.10 -10.34 12.77
N ASP A 107 5.55 -9.62 13.73
CA ASP A 107 5.70 -9.97 15.14
C ASP A 107 4.99 -11.29 15.48
N LYS A 108 5.68 -12.10 16.28
CA LYS A 108 5.33 -13.51 16.57
C LYS A 108 4.10 -13.68 17.47
N ASN A 109 3.61 -12.60 18.08
CA ASN A 109 2.76 -12.69 19.27
C ASN A 109 1.25 -12.44 19.05
N GLY A 110 0.71 -12.55 17.82
CA GLY A 110 -0.72 -12.32 17.61
C GLY A 110 -1.37 -13.04 16.43
N TYR A 111 -2.61 -13.50 16.63
CA TYR A 111 -3.52 -13.93 15.55
C TYR A 111 -3.74 -12.84 14.49
N GLN A 112 -3.66 -11.58 14.90
CA GLN A 112 -3.79 -10.41 14.04
C GLN A 112 -2.67 -10.30 13.01
N GLY A 113 -1.40 -10.48 13.42
CA GLY A 113 -0.25 -10.40 12.50
C GLY A 113 -0.26 -11.47 11.40
N ASN A 114 -0.78 -12.67 11.68
CA ASN A 114 -0.98 -13.70 10.66
C ASN A 114 -2.04 -13.32 9.62
N ARG A 115 -3.11 -12.61 10.03
CA ARG A 115 -4.15 -12.15 9.11
C ARG A 115 -3.60 -11.03 8.23
N GLU A 116 -2.95 -10.04 8.82
CA GLU A 116 -2.34 -8.91 8.11
C GLU A 116 -1.28 -9.39 7.12
N PHE A 117 -0.45 -10.38 7.49
CA PHE A 117 0.49 -11.02 6.57
C PHE A 117 -0.20 -11.61 5.33
N LEU A 118 -1.28 -12.37 5.53
CA LEU A 118 -1.97 -13.02 4.42
C LEU A 118 -2.65 -12.00 3.51
N VAL A 119 -3.24 -10.96 4.09
CA VAL A 119 -3.85 -9.85 3.31
C VAL A 119 -2.76 -9.13 2.53
N GLU A 120 -1.66 -8.74 3.17
CA GLU A 120 -0.58 -8.01 2.53
C GLU A 120 0.08 -8.83 1.41
N LEU A 121 0.40 -10.11 1.67
CA LEU A 121 0.94 -11.03 0.67
C LEU A 121 0.00 -11.16 -0.53
N LEU A 122 -1.31 -11.31 -0.28
CA LEU A 122 -2.33 -11.41 -1.31
C LEU A 122 -2.37 -10.14 -2.17
N MET A 123 -2.45 -8.96 -1.54
CA MET A 123 -2.49 -7.67 -2.25
C MET A 123 -1.25 -7.47 -3.11
N LEU A 124 -0.06 -7.78 -2.59
CA LEU A 124 1.21 -7.62 -3.32
C LEU A 124 1.41 -8.61 -4.47
N VAL A 125 0.76 -9.77 -4.43
CA VAL A 125 0.73 -10.72 -5.54
C VAL A 125 -0.17 -10.23 -6.66
N LEU A 126 -1.32 -9.64 -6.31
CA LEU A 126 -2.39 -9.29 -7.24
C LEU A 126 -2.27 -7.89 -7.83
N LEU A 127 -1.79 -6.94 -7.02
CA LEU A 127 -1.64 -5.54 -7.41
C LEU A 127 -0.24 -5.31 -7.95
N LYS A 128 -0.15 -4.76 -9.17
CA LYS A 128 1.12 -4.42 -9.82
C LYS A 128 0.99 -3.05 -10.48
N HIS A 129 1.67 -2.06 -9.92
CA HIS A 129 1.63 -0.69 -10.40
C HIS A 129 2.91 0.07 -9.98
N PRO A 130 3.45 1.00 -10.80
CA PRO A 130 4.68 1.74 -10.48
C PRO A 130 4.65 2.54 -9.16
N ASN A 131 3.46 2.89 -8.67
CA ASN A 131 3.27 3.61 -7.40
C ASN A 131 2.80 2.71 -6.25
N LEU A 132 2.97 1.39 -6.35
CA LEU A 132 2.80 0.43 -5.26
C LEU A 132 4.14 -0.29 -5.04
N VAL A 133 4.48 -0.58 -3.79
CA VAL A 133 5.74 -1.27 -3.48
C VAL A 133 5.75 -2.69 -4.03
N GLU A 134 6.85 -3.10 -4.63
CA GLU A 134 7.01 -4.43 -5.21
C GLU A 134 7.47 -5.45 -4.17
N LEU A 135 6.72 -6.55 -4.08
CA LEU A 135 7.16 -7.75 -3.39
C LEU A 135 8.19 -8.50 -4.26
N VAL A 136 9.41 -8.64 -3.74
CA VAL A 136 10.48 -9.45 -4.31
C VAL A 136 10.26 -10.93 -4.00
N GLY A 137 9.77 -11.23 -2.80
CA GLY A 137 9.49 -12.59 -2.37
C GLY A 137 9.03 -12.67 -0.94
N TYR A 138 8.90 -13.88 -0.42
CA TYR A 138 8.39 -14.11 0.93
C TYR A 138 8.97 -15.39 1.52
N CYS A 139 8.89 -15.52 2.85
CA CYS A 139 9.25 -16.73 3.58
C CYS A 139 8.10 -17.14 4.51
N ILE A 140 7.68 -18.40 4.38
CA ILE A 140 6.70 -19.07 5.23
C ILE A 140 7.33 -20.40 5.67
N GLU A 141 8.07 -20.38 6.77
CA GLU A 141 8.79 -21.55 7.30
C GLU A 141 8.53 -21.67 8.80
N GLY A 142 7.83 -22.72 9.24
CA GLY A 142 7.34 -22.84 10.61
C GLY A 142 6.46 -21.63 10.99
N ASP A 143 6.85 -20.94 12.06
CA ASP A 143 6.19 -19.73 12.54
C ASP A 143 6.70 -18.43 11.90
N GLN A 144 7.67 -18.52 10.98
CA GLN A 144 8.21 -17.35 10.31
C GLN A 144 7.23 -16.85 9.25
N ARG A 145 6.90 -15.55 9.33
CA ARG A 145 6.10 -14.81 8.36
C ARG A 145 6.89 -13.58 7.96
N ILE A 146 7.49 -13.65 6.78
CA ILE A 146 8.43 -12.62 6.32
C ILE A 146 8.07 -12.22 4.90
N LEU A 147 8.00 -10.91 4.67
CA LEU A 147 7.83 -10.32 3.35
C LEU A 147 9.12 -9.59 2.95
N VAL A 148 9.54 -9.78 1.71
CA VAL A 148 10.76 -9.20 1.13
C VAL A 148 10.36 -8.26 0.01
N TYR A 149 10.66 -6.99 0.16
CA TYR A 149 10.28 -5.91 -0.76
C TYR A 149 11.51 -5.37 -1.47
N GLU A 150 11.27 -4.62 -2.55
CA GLU A 150 12.25 -3.67 -3.03
C GLU A 150 12.64 -2.68 -1.92
N TYR A 151 13.90 -2.25 -1.92
CA TYR A 151 14.40 -1.30 -0.95
C TYR A 151 14.12 0.14 -1.40
N MET A 152 13.43 0.90 -0.55
CA MET A 152 13.06 2.29 -0.79
C MET A 152 14.10 3.20 -0.13
N ALA A 153 15.05 3.69 -0.93
CA ALA A 153 16.28 4.31 -0.44
C ALA A 153 16.08 5.57 0.41
N ASN A 154 14.99 6.29 0.19
CA ASN A 154 14.66 7.51 0.91
C ASN A 154 13.66 7.28 2.05
N GLY A 155 13.30 6.04 2.41
CA GLY A 155 12.39 5.80 3.54
C GLY A 155 10.95 6.29 3.25
N SER A 156 10.24 6.73 4.27
CA SER A 156 8.84 7.19 4.18
C SER A 156 8.73 8.69 3.90
N LEU A 157 7.59 9.15 3.38
CA LEU A 157 7.32 10.57 3.22
C LEU A 157 7.30 11.31 4.58
N GLU A 158 6.85 10.64 5.65
CA GLU A 158 6.87 11.19 7.01
C GLU A 158 8.29 11.66 7.40
N ASP A 159 9.31 10.85 7.09
CA ASP A 159 10.73 11.14 7.40
C ASP A 159 11.25 12.43 6.75
N HIS A 160 10.58 12.93 5.71
CA HIS A 160 10.98 14.12 4.94
C HIS A 160 10.07 15.32 5.13
N LEU A 161 9.00 15.16 5.89
CA LEU A 161 7.98 16.19 6.03
C LEU A 161 7.78 16.62 7.47
N ILE A 162 7.91 15.68 8.40
CA ILE A 162 7.51 15.85 9.79
C ILE A 162 8.73 15.79 10.71
N ASP A 163 8.77 16.69 11.70
CA ASP A 163 9.81 16.78 12.74
C ASP A 163 11.24 16.72 12.20
N LEU A 164 11.46 17.42 11.07
CA LEU A 164 12.75 17.48 10.42
C LEU A 164 13.84 18.01 11.37
N PRO A 165 15.00 17.33 11.44
CA PRO A 165 16.14 17.86 12.18
C PRO A 165 16.53 19.25 11.65
N PRO A 166 17.09 20.15 12.48
CA PRO A 166 17.46 21.50 12.06
C PRO A 166 18.36 21.57 10.81
N ASN A 167 19.15 20.53 10.57
CA ASN A 167 20.10 20.45 9.45
C ASN A 167 19.54 19.75 8.20
N LYS A 168 18.28 19.27 8.23
CA LYS A 168 17.66 18.58 7.11
C LYS A 168 16.75 19.56 6.36
N MET A 169 17.06 19.80 5.08
CA MET A 169 16.22 20.64 4.24
C MET A 169 14.86 19.95 3.99
N PRO A 170 13.73 20.68 4.12
CA PRO A 170 12.44 20.16 3.72
C PRO A 170 12.39 19.87 2.23
N LEU A 171 11.49 18.96 1.82
CA LEU A 171 11.21 18.74 0.40
C LEU A 171 10.74 20.04 -0.25
N ASP A 172 11.27 20.32 -1.44
CA ASP A 172 10.78 21.42 -2.27
C ASP A 172 9.37 21.14 -2.80
N TRP A 173 8.69 22.20 -3.22
CA TRP A 173 7.29 22.12 -3.63
C TRP A 173 7.05 21.17 -4.82
N ASN A 174 7.93 21.17 -5.82
CA ASN A 174 7.75 20.33 -6.99
C ASN A 174 7.90 18.85 -6.63
N THR A 175 8.83 18.51 -5.75
CA THR A 175 8.98 17.15 -5.22
C THR A 175 7.74 16.75 -4.40
N ARG A 176 7.18 17.63 -3.57
CA ARG A 176 5.93 17.35 -2.84
C ARG A 176 4.76 17.05 -3.79
N ILE A 177 4.59 17.85 -4.84
CA ILE A 177 3.53 17.62 -5.85
C ILE A 177 3.77 16.34 -6.63
N LYS A 178 5.01 16.04 -7.03
CA LYS A 178 5.37 14.76 -7.64
C LYS A 178 4.94 13.58 -6.77
N ILE A 179 5.20 13.67 -5.47
CA ILE A 179 4.82 12.63 -4.49
C ILE A 179 3.30 12.52 -4.38
N ALA A 180 2.57 13.64 -4.24
CA ALA A 180 1.11 13.64 -4.17
C ALA A 180 0.48 12.98 -5.41
N VAL A 181 0.94 13.36 -6.60
CA VAL A 181 0.44 12.81 -7.87
C VAL A 181 0.72 11.31 -7.98
N GLY A 182 1.93 10.87 -7.66
CA GLY A 182 2.25 9.44 -7.72
C GLY A 182 1.48 8.62 -6.70
N ALA A 183 1.31 9.11 -5.47
CA ALA A 183 0.51 8.44 -4.46
C ALA A 183 -0.98 8.36 -4.86
N ALA A 184 -1.53 9.42 -5.45
CA ALA A 184 -2.89 9.44 -6.01
C ALA A 184 -3.07 8.41 -7.13
N LYS A 185 -2.09 8.28 -8.04
CA LYS A 185 -2.12 7.23 -9.10
C LYS A 185 -2.12 5.81 -8.53
N GLY A 186 -1.37 5.58 -7.45
CA GLY A 186 -1.40 4.30 -6.74
C GLY A 186 -2.80 3.99 -6.18
N LEU A 187 -3.47 5.00 -5.63
CA LEU A 187 -4.81 4.89 -5.06
C LEU A 187 -5.87 4.69 -6.14
N GLU A 188 -5.84 5.50 -7.20
CA GLU A 188 -6.70 5.39 -8.39
C GLU A 188 -6.60 3.98 -9.00
N TYR A 189 -5.39 3.43 -9.13
CA TYR A 189 -5.21 2.07 -9.62
C TYR A 189 -5.97 1.05 -8.77
N MET A 190 -5.91 1.14 -7.43
CA MET A 190 -6.64 0.22 -6.55
C MET A 190 -8.15 0.40 -6.61
N HIS A 191 -8.62 1.63 -6.83
CA HIS A 191 -10.05 1.96 -6.84
C HIS A 191 -10.72 1.63 -8.17
N GLU A 192 -10.08 1.97 -9.28
CA GLU A 192 -10.73 2.00 -10.61
C GLU A 192 -10.21 0.90 -11.55
N ILE A 193 -8.96 0.46 -11.38
CA ILE A 193 -8.30 -0.45 -12.33
C ILE A 193 -8.22 -1.88 -11.78
N ALA A 194 -7.94 -2.03 -10.48
CA ALA A 194 -7.92 -3.32 -9.83
C ALA A 194 -9.34 -3.92 -9.85
N ASN A 195 -9.43 -5.17 -10.30
CA ASN A 195 -10.70 -5.87 -10.38
C ASN A 195 -10.63 -7.17 -9.59
N PRO A 196 -11.47 -7.32 -8.55
CA PRO A 196 -12.33 -6.35 -7.91
C PRO A 196 -11.54 -5.21 -7.24
N GLN A 197 -12.26 -4.10 -7.08
CA GLN A 197 -11.81 -2.88 -6.42
C GLN A 197 -11.28 -3.15 -5.01
N VAL A 198 -10.21 -2.45 -4.63
CA VAL A 198 -9.56 -2.56 -3.33
C VAL A 198 -9.60 -1.22 -2.60
N ILE A 199 -10.07 -1.23 -1.36
CA ILE A 199 -10.00 -0.10 -0.42
C ILE A 199 -8.74 -0.27 0.42
N TYR A 200 -7.86 0.72 0.42
CA TYR A 200 -6.54 0.65 1.03
C TYR A 200 -6.56 0.81 2.55
N ARG A 201 -7.44 1.68 3.06
CA ARG A 201 -7.84 1.85 4.47
C ARG A 201 -6.81 2.44 5.44
N ASP A 202 -5.53 2.47 5.09
CA ASP A 202 -4.47 3.06 5.92
C ASP A 202 -3.56 4.02 5.12
N PHE A 203 -4.19 4.94 4.38
CA PHE A 203 -3.47 5.97 3.62
C PHE A 203 -2.93 7.07 4.55
N LYS A 204 -1.60 7.14 4.69
CA LYS A 204 -0.88 8.09 5.55
C LYS A 204 0.56 8.30 5.06
N THR A 205 1.21 9.37 5.53
CA THR A 205 2.58 9.74 5.16
C THR A 205 3.62 8.64 5.46
N SER A 206 3.47 7.91 6.57
CA SER A 206 4.39 6.81 6.92
C SER A 206 4.31 5.60 5.97
N ASN A 207 3.19 5.45 5.24
CA ASN A 207 2.96 4.32 4.32
C ASN A 207 3.30 4.66 2.85
N ILE A 208 3.68 5.92 2.57
CA ILE A 208 4.17 6.35 1.27
C ILE A 208 5.70 6.31 1.30
N LEU A 209 6.29 5.30 0.66
CA LEU A 209 7.74 5.13 0.61
C LEU A 209 8.33 5.80 -0.63
N LEU A 210 9.60 6.20 -0.55
CA LEU A 210 10.28 6.99 -1.56
C LEU A 210 11.52 6.26 -2.07
N ASP A 211 11.62 6.09 -3.39
CA ASP A 211 12.81 5.50 -4.01
C ASP A 211 13.95 6.53 -4.11
N GLN A 212 15.06 6.16 -4.74
CA GLN A 212 16.25 7.01 -4.87
C GLN A 212 15.95 8.36 -5.55
N ASP A 213 14.95 8.42 -6.43
CA ASP A 213 14.57 9.60 -7.21
C ASP A 213 13.32 10.29 -6.65
N PHE A 214 12.93 9.97 -5.41
CA PHE A 214 11.70 10.46 -4.76
C PHE A 214 10.42 10.11 -5.54
N ASN A 215 10.40 8.99 -6.27
CA ASN A 215 9.14 8.45 -6.78
C ASN A 215 8.40 7.74 -5.63
N PRO A 216 7.11 8.02 -5.43
CA PRO A 216 6.34 7.47 -4.32
C PRO A 216 5.80 6.07 -4.65
N LYS A 217 5.80 5.21 -3.63
CA LYS A 217 5.15 3.89 -3.66
C LYS A 217 4.36 3.64 -2.38
N LEU A 218 3.08 3.29 -2.51
CA LEU A 218 2.25 2.89 -1.38
C LEU A 218 2.71 1.51 -0.86
N SER A 219 2.74 1.35 0.45
CA SER A 219 3.21 0.15 1.15
C SER A 219 2.21 -0.34 2.20
N ASP A 220 2.50 -1.40 2.94
CA ASP A 220 1.70 -1.83 4.09
C ASP A 220 0.20 -2.09 3.81
N PHE A 221 -0.07 -3.05 2.93
CA PHE A 221 -1.44 -3.42 2.52
C PHE A 221 -2.17 -4.32 3.53
N GLY A 222 -1.63 -4.52 4.75
CA GLY A 222 -2.15 -5.48 5.73
C GLY A 222 -3.60 -5.21 6.17
N LEU A 223 -4.06 -3.96 6.04
CA LEU A 223 -5.42 -3.53 6.40
C LEU A 223 -6.37 -3.42 5.20
N ALA A 224 -5.86 -3.57 3.98
CA ALA A 224 -6.62 -3.42 2.74
C ALA A 224 -7.80 -4.40 2.69
N LYS A 225 -8.87 -3.96 2.02
CA LYS A 225 -10.12 -4.72 1.93
C LYS A 225 -10.64 -4.70 0.50
N VAL A 226 -11.02 -5.86 -0.01
CA VAL A 226 -11.73 -5.95 -1.28
C VAL A 226 -13.14 -5.35 -1.11
N SER A 227 -13.49 -4.43 -2.00
CA SER A 227 -14.82 -3.83 -2.07
C SER A 227 -15.85 -4.88 -2.52
N PRO A 228 -17.10 -4.86 -2.06
CA PRO A 228 -18.12 -5.81 -2.49
C PRO A 228 -18.37 -5.67 -3.99
N SER A 229 -18.62 -6.80 -4.65
CA SER A 229 -19.04 -6.79 -6.04
C SER A 229 -20.53 -6.41 -6.15
N GLY A 230 -20.88 -5.54 -7.10
CA GLY A 230 -22.26 -5.10 -7.39
C GLY A 230 -22.51 -3.62 -7.12
N ASP A 231 -23.77 -3.23 -6.92
CA ASP A 231 -24.20 -1.82 -6.79
C ASP A 231 -23.86 -1.17 -5.44
N ASN A 232 -23.30 -1.92 -4.48
CA ASN A 232 -22.95 -1.38 -3.17
C ASN A 232 -21.53 -0.80 -3.17
N SER A 233 -21.44 0.54 -3.14
CA SER A 233 -20.18 1.30 -3.08
C SER A 233 -19.48 1.32 -1.71
N HIS A 234 -20.03 0.65 -0.70
CA HIS A 234 -19.54 0.70 0.68
C HIS A 234 -19.75 -0.61 1.44
N VAL A 235 -19.01 -0.78 2.54
CA VAL A 235 -19.08 -1.94 3.45
C VAL A 235 -19.16 -1.49 4.89
N PHE A 236 -20.04 -2.09 5.68
CA PHE A 236 -20.00 -1.94 7.14
C PHE A 236 -18.94 -2.86 7.73
N THR A 237 -17.99 -2.30 8.47
CA THR A 237 -16.91 -3.05 9.12
C THR A 237 -16.38 -2.34 10.35
N SER A 238 -15.72 -3.08 11.24
CA SER A 238 -15.07 -2.49 12.43
C SER A 238 -14.10 -1.38 12.01
N VAL A 239 -14.04 -0.31 12.81
CA VAL A 239 -13.13 0.81 12.56
C VAL A 239 -11.69 0.37 12.87
N ILE A 240 -10.84 0.35 11.84
CA ILE A 240 -9.41 0.03 11.92
C ILE A 240 -8.71 0.95 10.93
N GLY A 241 -7.58 1.52 11.33
CA GLY A 241 -6.81 2.50 10.56
C GLY A 241 -6.10 3.46 11.52
N THR A 242 -5.38 4.42 10.98
CA THR A 242 -4.64 5.39 11.79
C THR A 242 -5.50 6.58 12.19
N TYR A 243 -5.57 6.86 13.49
CA TYR A 243 -6.31 8.02 14.01
C TYR A 243 -5.79 9.33 13.41
N GLY A 244 -6.71 10.22 13.02
CA GLY A 244 -6.41 11.46 12.32
C GLY A 244 -6.53 11.39 10.79
N TYR A 245 -6.45 10.18 10.22
CA TYR A 245 -6.60 9.96 8.77
C TYR A 245 -7.97 9.37 8.42
N CYS A 246 -8.61 8.62 9.33
CA CYS A 246 -9.89 7.98 9.07
C CYS A 246 -11.01 9.00 8.80
N ALA A 247 -11.81 8.71 7.77
CA ALA A 247 -12.99 9.50 7.40
C ALA A 247 -14.07 9.49 8.50
N PRO A 248 -14.83 10.59 8.67
CA PRO A 248 -15.80 10.74 9.75
C PRO A 248 -16.92 9.70 9.70
N GLU A 249 -17.48 9.43 8.52
CA GLU A 249 -18.52 8.42 8.31
C GLU A 249 -18.02 7.00 8.64
N TYR A 250 -16.73 6.74 8.34
CA TYR A 250 -16.13 5.46 8.69
C TYR A 250 -15.99 5.32 10.21
N ILE A 251 -15.55 6.36 10.90
CA ILE A 251 -15.42 6.36 12.38
C ILE A 251 -16.79 6.23 13.06
N GLN A 252 -17.79 6.98 12.57
CA GLN A 252 -19.08 7.12 13.25
C GLN A 252 -19.99 5.89 13.09
N ILE A 253 -20.07 5.34 11.87
CA ILE A 253 -21.04 4.28 11.54
C ILE A 253 -20.37 3.03 10.94
N GLY A 254 -19.04 3.00 10.83
CA GLY A 254 -18.32 1.84 10.30
C GLY A 254 -18.45 1.68 8.77
N GLN A 255 -18.95 2.69 8.06
CA GLN A 255 -19.12 2.67 6.62
C GLN A 255 -17.77 2.93 5.93
N LEU A 256 -17.20 1.89 5.34
CA LEU A 256 -15.93 1.94 4.61
C LEU A 256 -16.17 1.91 3.10
N SER A 257 -15.59 2.86 2.38
CA SER A 257 -15.64 2.94 0.90
C SER A 257 -14.31 3.44 0.34
N THR A 258 -14.19 3.51 -1.00
CA THR A 258 -13.06 4.19 -1.64
C THR A 258 -12.99 5.67 -1.28
N LYS A 259 -14.12 6.31 -0.93
CA LYS A 259 -14.17 7.70 -0.49
C LYS A 259 -13.51 7.91 0.88
N SER A 260 -13.49 6.87 1.72
CA SER A 260 -12.73 6.91 2.97
C SER A 260 -11.22 7.04 2.73
N ASP A 261 -10.70 6.43 1.67
CA ASP A 261 -9.30 6.62 1.25
C ASP A 261 -9.07 8.01 0.63
N VAL A 262 -10.04 8.56 -0.11
CA VAL A 262 -9.96 9.92 -0.68
C VAL A 262 -9.86 10.96 0.45
N TYR A 263 -10.65 10.81 1.52
CA TYR A 263 -10.53 11.65 2.71
C TYR A 263 -9.11 11.55 3.31
N SER A 264 -8.61 10.33 3.48
CA SER A 264 -7.27 10.07 4.02
C SER A 264 -6.17 10.69 3.15
N PHE A 265 -6.31 10.65 1.82
CA PHE A 265 -5.45 11.36 0.87
C PHE A 265 -5.51 12.87 1.08
N GLY A 266 -6.70 13.44 1.30
CA GLY A 266 -6.87 14.86 1.63
C GLY A 266 -6.08 15.26 2.88
N VAL A 267 -6.08 14.43 3.93
CA VAL A 267 -5.27 14.66 5.13
C VAL A 267 -3.78 14.71 4.78
N VAL A 268 -3.27 13.70 4.06
CA VAL A 268 -1.87 13.67 3.61
C VAL A 268 -1.51 14.88 2.74
N PHE A 269 -2.43 15.33 1.89
CA PHE A 269 -2.21 16.51 1.06
C PHE A 269 -2.10 17.79 1.90
N LEU A 270 -2.88 17.92 2.97
CA LEU A 270 -2.72 19.01 3.95
C LEU A 270 -1.38 18.91 4.69
N GLU A 271 -0.91 17.72 5.05
CA GLU A 271 0.43 17.56 5.63
C GLU A 271 1.50 18.03 4.64
N LEU A 272 1.39 17.68 3.35
CA LEU A 272 2.32 18.12 2.31
C LEU A 272 2.36 19.65 2.15
N ILE A 273 1.22 20.32 2.24
CA ILE A 273 1.14 21.79 2.16
C ILE A 273 1.72 22.44 3.41
N THR A 274 1.32 21.96 4.60
CA THR A 274 1.53 22.66 5.87
C THR A 274 2.80 22.25 6.60
N GLY A 275 3.34 21.06 6.31
CA GLY A 275 4.40 20.43 7.09
C GLY A 275 3.99 20.09 8.53
N ARG A 276 2.69 20.03 8.84
CA ARG A 276 2.17 19.69 10.17
C ARG A 276 1.68 18.25 10.20
N ARG A 277 1.80 17.58 11.36
CA ARG A 277 1.22 16.25 11.61
C ARG A 277 -0.31 16.31 11.54
N ALA A 278 -0.94 15.25 11.05
CA ALA A 278 -2.38 15.06 11.10
C ALA A 278 -2.93 15.17 12.54
N VAL A 279 -2.20 14.64 13.52
CA VAL A 279 -2.48 14.77 14.96
C VAL A 279 -1.22 15.17 15.71
N ASP A 280 -1.29 16.28 16.44
CA ASP A 280 -0.19 16.84 17.22
C ASP A 280 -0.66 17.22 18.63
N ASN A 281 -0.39 16.36 19.60
CA ASN A 281 -0.81 16.56 20.99
C ASN A 281 -0.03 17.66 21.71
N SER A 282 1.10 18.13 21.16
CA SER A 282 1.88 19.23 21.74
C SER A 282 1.22 20.59 21.53
N ARG A 283 0.27 20.67 20.57
CA ARG A 283 -0.45 21.90 20.23
C ARG A 283 -1.65 22.17 21.14
N PRO A 284 -2.14 23.43 21.17
CA PRO A 284 -3.40 23.79 21.83
C PRO A 284 -4.55 22.90 21.35
N PRO A 285 -5.56 22.58 22.19
CA PRO A 285 -6.63 21.63 21.85
C PRO A 285 -7.32 21.86 20.51
N ARG A 286 -7.51 23.12 20.10
CA ARG A 286 -8.15 23.49 18.82
C ARG A 286 -7.27 23.24 17.58
N GLU A 287 -5.97 23.07 17.77
CA GLU A 287 -4.98 22.88 16.72
C GLU A 287 -4.42 21.45 16.66
N ARG A 288 -4.86 20.56 17.57
CA ARG A 288 -4.32 19.20 17.66
C ARG A 288 -4.65 18.35 16.44
N ASN A 289 -5.81 18.55 15.84
CA ASN A 289 -6.22 17.84 14.64
C ASN A 289 -6.09 18.77 13.43
N LEU A 290 -5.28 18.37 12.45
CA LEU A 290 -4.95 19.18 11.29
C LEU A 290 -6.19 19.59 10.49
N VAL A 291 -7.09 18.63 10.24
CA VAL A 291 -8.32 18.87 9.47
C VAL A 291 -9.19 19.90 10.18
N SER A 292 -9.37 19.76 11.50
CA SER A 292 -10.14 20.68 12.32
C SER A 292 -9.54 22.08 12.32
N TRP A 293 -8.21 22.18 12.45
CA TRP A 293 -7.49 23.45 12.41
C TRP A 293 -7.64 24.15 11.06
N VAL A 294 -7.35 23.46 9.96
CA VAL A 294 -7.49 24.02 8.60
C VAL A 294 -8.92 24.45 8.35
N SER A 295 -9.92 23.67 8.79
CA SER A 295 -11.33 24.00 8.62
C SER A 295 -11.73 25.31 9.31
N ILE A 296 -11.12 25.61 10.47
CA ILE A 296 -11.35 26.85 11.22
C ILE A 296 -10.64 28.03 10.54
N GLU A 297 -9.36 27.86 10.18
CA GLU A 297 -8.57 28.94 9.56
C GLU A 297 -9.07 29.28 8.14
N CYS A 298 -9.40 28.28 7.34
CA CYS A 298 -9.98 28.46 6.01
C CYS A 298 -11.44 28.89 6.04
N PHE A 299 -12.12 28.90 7.19
CA PHE A 299 -13.44 29.54 7.31
C PHE A 299 -13.35 31.07 7.28
N ASN A 300 -12.16 31.63 7.60
CA ASN A 300 -11.91 33.08 7.63
C ASN A 300 -11.30 33.64 6.33
N LEU A 301 -10.94 32.77 5.38
CA LEU A 301 -10.45 33.13 4.06
C LEU A 301 -11.41 32.53 3.03
N GLU A 302 -11.67 33.19 1.91
CA GLU A 302 -12.55 32.71 0.83
C GLU A 302 -11.98 31.47 0.08
N VAL A 303 -11.63 30.40 0.81
CA VAL A 303 -11.01 29.16 0.34
C VAL A 303 -12.01 28.00 0.37
N ARG A 304 -13.32 28.31 0.47
CA ARG A 304 -14.40 27.31 0.39
C ARG A 304 -14.30 26.44 -0.86
N SER A 305 -13.82 26.98 -1.97
CA SER A 305 -13.82 26.29 -3.26
C SER A 305 -12.83 25.11 -3.38
N PHE A 306 -11.74 25.07 -2.60
CA PHE A 306 -10.74 23.99 -2.72
C PHE A 306 -11.00 22.82 -1.76
N LEU A 307 -11.53 23.10 -0.55
CA LEU A 307 -11.84 22.06 0.44
C LEU A 307 -13.18 21.36 0.18
N LEU A 308 -14.17 22.05 -0.41
CA LEU A 308 -15.46 21.43 -0.74
C LEU A 308 -15.39 20.46 -1.92
N ILE A 309 -14.48 20.67 -2.88
CA ILE A 309 -14.33 19.76 -4.03
C ILE A 309 -13.82 18.37 -3.60
N SER A 310 -13.10 18.27 -2.48
CA SER A 310 -12.65 16.98 -1.93
C SER A 310 -13.62 16.35 -0.92
N LEU A 311 -14.68 17.06 -0.51
CA LEU A 311 -15.65 16.59 0.49
C LEU A 311 -17.04 16.25 -0.09
N GLU A 312 -17.31 16.58 -1.35
CA GLU A 312 -18.58 16.28 -2.03
C GLU A 312 -18.49 15.22 -3.15
N PHE A 313 -17.36 14.50 -3.29
CA PHE A 313 -17.27 13.35 -4.19
C PHE A 313 -16.85 12.08 -3.48
#